data_AF-A0A919D4A3-F1
#
_entry.id   AF-A0A919D4A3-F1
#
_cell.length_a   1.000
_cell.length_b   1.000
_cell.length_c   1.000
_cell.angle_alpha   90.00
_cell.angle_beta   90.00
_cell.angle_gamma   90.00
#
_symmetry.space_group_name_H-M   'P 1'
#
loop_
_entity.id
_entity.type
_entity.pdbx_description
1 polymer ?
#
loop_
_entity_poly.entity_id
_entity_poly.type
_entity_poly.pdbx_seq_one_letter_code
_entity_poly.pdbx_strand_id
1 'polypeptide(L)'
;MTYEAPRIAPRNWRTEQDLGAYLAGLRPSARNVTSAALAVARIDELGWAPLGGYPGSDVLWPVACLMCGWSGTRFYSHLRRARPAMRHRGCLPQSEHPSLLSALSAYAADTCRCRRGHPTTVHEVADVLVALQRAVREDDHGQVVAHVRALTGPCPATAARAQAVRALHKPPK
;
A
#
# COMPACT_ATOMS: atom_id res chain seq x y z
N MET A 1 -9.80 -24.99 -26.48
CA MET A 1 -8.86 -23.99 -25.92
C MET A 1 -9.25 -23.77 -24.47
N THR A 2 -8.55 -24.40 -23.53
CA THR A 2 -8.77 -24.22 -22.10
C THR A 2 -8.10 -22.92 -21.67
N TYR A 3 -8.89 -21.93 -21.25
CA TYR A 3 -8.41 -20.71 -20.60
C TYR A 3 -7.80 -21.12 -19.26
N GLU A 4 -6.48 -21.31 -19.20
CA GLU A 4 -5.74 -21.40 -17.94
C GLU A 4 -5.99 -20.09 -17.21
N ALA A 5 -6.68 -20.14 -16.07
CA ALA A 5 -6.90 -18.96 -15.24
C ALA A 5 -5.55 -18.25 -15.02
N PRO A 6 -5.51 -16.90 -15.07
CA PRO A 6 -4.28 -16.15 -14.88
C PRO A 6 -3.64 -16.64 -13.60
N ARG A 7 -2.39 -17.09 -13.69
CA ARG A 7 -1.56 -17.41 -12.54
C ARG A 7 -1.34 -16.10 -11.78
N ILE A 8 -2.32 -15.69 -10.97
CA ILE A 8 -2.20 -14.62 -9.98
C ILE A 8 -1.06 -15.08 -9.09
N ALA A 9 0.16 -14.63 -9.39
CA ALA A 9 1.36 -15.28 -8.91
C ALA A 9 1.36 -15.30 -7.37
N PRO A 10 1.28 -16.48 -6.72
CA PRO A 10 1.41 -16.57 -5.29
C PRO A 10 2.90 -16.68 -4.99
N ARG A 11 3.65 -15.59 -5.11
CA ARG A 11 5.06 -15.55 -4.74
C ARG A 11 5.39 -14.21 -4.10
N ASN A 12 5.32 -14.20 -2.77
CA ASN A 12 6.26 -13.58 -1.81
C ASN A 12 7.04 -12.28 -2.17
N TRP A 13 6.58 -11.44 -3.11
CA TRP A 13 7.25 -10.21 -3.55
C TRP A 13 7.28 -9.10 -2.51
N ARG A 14 6.54 -9.27 -1.40
CA ARG A 14 6.74 -8.47 -0.19
C ARG A 14 8.02 -8.95 0.47
N THR A 15 9.17 -8.71 -0.17
CA THR A 15 10.41 -8.59 0.59
C THR A 15 10.11 -7.54 1.65
N GLU A 16 10.16 -7.93 2.91
CA GLU A 16 10.18 -7.00 4.02
C GLU A 16 11.36 -6.08 3.76
N GLN A 17 11.12 -4.96 3.06
CA GLN A 17 12.08 -3.89 3.11
C GLN A 17 12.26 -3.60 4.58
N ASP A 18 13.52 -3.52 4.97
CA ASP A 18 13.87 -3.14 6.32
C ASP A 18 13.50 -1.67 6.51
N LEU A 19 12.20 -1.44 6.76
CA LEU A 19 11.64 -0.16 7.18
C LEU A 19 12.37 0.35 8.42
N GLY A 20 12.97 -0.53 9.23
CA GLY A 20 13.85 -0.15 10.33
C GLY A 20 15.05 0.64 9.83
N ALA A 21 15.82 0.08 8.88
CA ALA A 21 16.97 0.76 8.30
C ALA A 21 16.59 2.06 7.55
N TYR A 22 15.48 2.09 6.81
CA TYR A 22 15.05 3.31 6.11
C TYR A 22 14.56 4.40 7.08
N LEU A 23 13.83 4.03 8.13
CA LEU A 23 13.33 4.99 9.12
C LEU A 23 14.37 5.35 10.19
N ALA A 24 15.49 4.64 10.27
CA ALA A 24 16.60 5.00 11.14
C ALA A 24 17.10 6.41 10.78
N GLY A 25 16.92 7.36 11.71
CA GLY A 25 17.28 8.76 11.51
C GLY A 25 16.22 9.63 10.79
N LEU A 26 15.10 9.07 10.34
CA LEU A 26 13.96 9.86 9.84
C LEU A 26 12.98 10.17 10.98
N ARG A 27 12.41 11.38 10.96
CA ARG A 27 11.34 11.81 11.88
C ARG A 27 10.01 11.96 11.12
N PRO A 28 9.28 10.86 10.85
CA PRO A 28 8.07 10.93 10.06
C PRO A 28 6.96 11.67 10.81
N SER A 29 6.38 12.68 10.16
CA SER A 29 5.17 13.34 10.67
C SER A 29 3.92 12.47 10.42
N ALA A 30 2.85 12.73 11.17
CA ALA A 30 1.55 12.11 10.93
C ALA A 30 1.10 12.31 9.47
N ARG A 31 1.36 13.48 8.88
CA ARG A 31 1.07 13.77 7.47
C ARG A 31 1.86 12.89 6.51
N ASN A 32 3.14 12.61 6.79
CA ASN A 32 3.95 11.71 5.95
C ASN A 32 3.36 10.30 5.96
N VAL A 33 3.02 9.78 7.14
CA VAL A 33 2.49 8.41 7.28
C VAL A 33 1.08 8.29 6.71
N THR A 34 0.21 9.28 6.91
CA THR A 34 -1.10 9.38 6.23
C THR A 34 -0.93 9.33 4.71
N SER A 35 -0.01 10.13 4.16
CA SER A 35 0.23 10.18 2.71
C SER A 35 0.73 8.83 2.18
N ALA A 36 1.63 8.18 2.93
CA ALA A 36 2.13 6.85 2.59
C ALA A 36 1.03 5.78 2.64
N ALA A 37 0.19 5.77 3.68
CA ALA A 37 -0.91 4.82 3.80
C ALA A 37 -1.91 4.95 2.63
N LEU A 38 -2.25 6.18 2.24
CA LEU A 38 -3.12 6.45 1.10
C LEU A 38 -2.47 6.06 -0.23
N ALA A 39 -1.16 6.29 -0.38
CA ALA A 39 -0.43 5.92 -1.59
C ALA A 39 -0.36 4.41 -1.77
N VAL A 40 -0.01 3.67 -0.71
CA VAL A 40 0.03 2.20 -0.72
C VAL A 40 -1.34 1.62 -1.07
N ALA A 41 -2.42 2.11 -0.46
CA ALA A 41 -3.78 1.68 -0.79
C ALA A 41 -4.14 1.92 -2.26
N ARG A 42 -3.82 3.12 -2.76
CA ARG A 42 -4.19 3.48 -4.12
C ARG A 42 -3.46 2.65 -5.17
N ILE A 43 -2.19 2.32 -4.97
CA ILE A 43 -1.47 1.49 -5.94
C ILE A 43 -1.96 0.04 -5.90
N ASP A 44 -2.30 -0.47 -4.72
CA ASP A 44 -2.85 -1.82 -4.53
C ASP A 44 -4.20 -1.96 -5.23
N GLU A 45 -5.11 -0.99 -5.05
CA GLU A 45 -6.38 -0.87 -5.79
C GLU A 45 -6.18 -0.90 -7.31
N LEU A 46 -5.06 -0.34 -7.79
CA LEU A 46 -4.74 -0.27 -9.21
C LEU A 46 -4.03 -1.53 -9.72
N GLY A 47 -3.84 -2.57 -8.90
CA GLY A 47 -3.16 -3.80 -9.27
C GLY A 47 -1.64 -3.67 -9.31
N TRP A 48 -1.07 -2.78 -8.48
CA TRP A 48 0.36 -2.59 -8.33
C TRP A 48 0.79 -2.88 -6.89
N ALA A 49 1.92 -3.56 -6.79
CA ALA A 49 2.56 -3.97 -5.56
C ALA A 49 3.74 -3.06 -5.26
N PRO A 50 3.81 -2.34 -4.13
CA PRO A 50 5.03 -1.65 -3.75
C PRO A 50 6.12 -2.66 -3.42
N LEU A 51 7.29 -2.52 -4.06
CA LEU A 51 8.51 -3.25 -3.68
C LEU A 51 9.29 -2.51 -2.58
N GLY A 52 8.74 -1.39 -2.11
CA GLY A 52 9.25 -0.67 -0.98
C GLY A 52 8.38 0.42 -0.39
N GLY A 53 8.92 1.13 0.60
CA GLY A 53 8.27 2.28 1.24
C GLY A 53 7.92 3.38 0.23
N TYR A 54 6.84 4.12 0.50
CA TYR A 54 6.40 5.22 -0.35
C TYR A 54 7.44 6.36 -0.35
N PRO A 55 8.08 6.68 -1.49
CA PRO A 55 9.19 7.63 -1.53
C PRO A 55 8.74 9.09 -1.74
N GLY A 56 7.44 9.32 -1.96
CA GLY A 56 6.90 10.61 -2.40
C GLY A 56 6.20 10.51 -3.77
N SER A 57 5.43 11.55 -4.12
CA SER A 57 4.56 11.51 -5.32
C SER A 57 5.33 11.54 -6.62
N ASP A 58 6.42 12.29 -6.62
CA ASP A 58 7.22 12.63 -7.81
C ASP A 58 8.62 12.00 -7.74
N VAL A 59 8.73 10.91 -6.96
CA VAL A 59 9.92 10.05 -6.88
C VAL A 59 9.59 8.70 -7.50
N LEU A 60 10.56 8.10 -8.20
CA LEU A 60 10.42 6.77 -8.78
C LEU A 60 10.23 5.73 -7.67
N TRP A 61 9.09 5.04 -7.70
CA TRP A 61 8.73 4.00 -6.76
C TRP A 61 8.95 2.62 -7.39
N PRO A 62 9.80 1.76 -6.81
CA PRO A 62 9.87 0.35 -7.18
C PRO A 62 8.52 -0.35 -6.96
N VAL A 63 7.95 -0.91 -8.03
CA VAL A 63 6.65 -1.58 -8.03
C VAL A 63 6.68 -2.87 -8.85
N ALA A 64 5.78 -3.79 -8.53
CA ALA A 64 5.45 -4.96 -9.34
C ALA A 64 4.00 -4.88 -9.85
N CYS A 65 3.76 -5.39 -11.06
CA CYS A 65 2.44 -5.52 -11.64
C CYS A 65 1.80 -6.82 -11.14
N LEU A 66 0.70 -6.71 -10.39
CA LEU A 66 0.02 -7.88 -9.82
C LEU A 66 -0.69 -8.75 -10.86
N MET A 67 -0.85 -8.24 -12.09
CA MET A 67 -1.52 -8.96 -13.18
C MET A 67 -0.61 -9.95 -13.90
N CYS A 68 0.69 -9.64 -14.02
CA CYS A 68 1.62 -10.43 -14.84
C CYS A 68 3.01 -10.61 -14.21
N GLY A 69 3.26 -10.03 -13.03
CA GLY A 69 4.51 -10.19 -12.29
C GLY A 69 5.66 -9.28 -12.72
N TRP A 70 5.49 -8.43 -13.74
CA TRP A 70 6.53 -7.47 -14.15
C TRP A 70 6.95 -6.56 -12.99
N SER A 71 8.25 -6.29 -12.84
CA SER A 71 8.79 -5.34 -11.86
C SER A 71 9.57 -4.20 -12.53
N GLY A 72 9.47 -3.00 -11.98
CA GLY A 72 10.26 -1.84 -12.40
C GLY A 72 9.92 -0.60 -11.57
N THR A 73 10.22 0.59 -12.07
CA THR A 73 9.96 1.84 -11.35
C THR A 73 8.86 2.68 -12.01
N ARG A 74 8.06 3.37 -11.20
CA ARG A 74 6.99 4.27 -11.66
C ARG A 74 6.81 5.46 -10.72
N PHE A 75 6.44 6.62 -11.27
CA PHE A 75 5.97 7.74 -10.45
C PHE A 75 4.59 7.45 -9.88
N TYR A 76 4.41 7.62 -8.56
CA TYR A 76 3.09 7.50 -7.95
C TYR A 76 2.09 8.51 -8.51
N SER A 77 2.55 9.73 -8.84
CA SER A 77 1.73 10.77 -9.46
C SER A 77 1.12 10.33 -10.80
N HIS A 78 1.78 9.45 -11.55
CA HIS A 78 1.25 8.84 -12.78
C HIS A 78 0.30 7.68 -12.47
N LEU A 79 0.69 6.78 -11.55
CA LEU A 79 -0.12 5.63 -11.19
C LEU A 79 -1.49 6.05 -10.65
N ARG A 80 -1.54 6.97 -9.67
CA ARG A 80 -2.78 7.35 -8.96
C ARG A 80 -3.89 7.92 -9.85
N ARG A 81 -3.52 8.49 -11.01
CA ARG A 81 -4.44 9.10 -11.98
C ARG A 81 -5.22 8.05 -12.79
N ALA A 82 -4.98 6.76 -12.59
CA ALA A 82 -5.64 5.65 -13.31
C ALA A 82 -5.54 5.77 -14.85
N ARG A 83 -4.54 6.51 -15.34
CA ARG A 83 -4.24 6.70 -16.77
C ARG A 83 -2.93 6.01 -17.09
N PRO A 84 -2.96 4.68 -17.25
CA PRO A 84 -2.70 4.28 -18.61
C PRO A 84 -3.54 3.09 -19.04
N ALA A 85 -4.17 3.24 -20.21
CA ALA A 85 -4.60 2.12 -21.05
C ALA A 85 -3.49 1.05 -21.11
N MET A 86 -2.23 1.46 -21.24
CA MET A 86 -1.07 0.56 -21.24
C MET A 86 -0.28 0.61 -19.93
N ARG A 87 -0.40 -0.42 -19.08
CA ARG A 87 0.29 -0.51 -17.77
C ARG A 87 1.82 -0.46 -17.91
N HIS A 88 2.40 -1.35 -18.69
CA HIS A 88 3.82 -1.40 -19.07
C HIS A 88 3.96 -2.14 -20.41
N ARG A 89 5.14 -2.05 -21.03
CA ARG A 89 5.44 -2.78 -22.26
C ARG A 89 5.30 -4.29 -22.00
N GLY A 90 4.60 -4.99 -22.89
CA GLY A 90 4.38 -6.43 -22.78
C GLY A 90 3.44 -6.85 -21.65
N CYS A 91 2.60 -5.96 -21.13
CA CYS A 91 1.54 -6.34 -20.20
C CYS A 91 0.43 -7.12 -20.92
N LEU A 92 -0.46 -7.75 -20.14
CA LEU A 92 -1.67 -8.39 -20.63
C LEU A 92 -2.56 -7.39 -21.40
N PRO A 93 -3.40 -7.88 -22.34
CA PRO A 93 -4.36 -7.07 -23.08
C PRO A 93 -5.25 -6.22 -22.16
N GLN A 94 -5.58 -5.01 -22.62
CA GLN A 94 -6.41 -4.06 -21.85
C GLN A 94 -7.79 -4.60 -21.51
N SER A 95 -8.35 -5.42 -22.40
CA SER A 95 -9.63 -6.09 -22.20
C SER A 95 -9.65 -7.02 -20.98
N GLU A 96 -8.49 -7.53 -20.56
CA GLU A 96 -8.38 -8.45 -19.41
C GLU A 96 -8.22 -7.72 -18.07
N HIS A 97 -7.81 -6.43 -18.10
CA HIS A 97 -7.49 -5.68 -16.87
C HIS A 97 -8.68 -5.57 -15.90
N PRO A 98 -9.92 -5.29 -16.32
CA PRO A 98 -11.06 -5.19 -15.40
C PRO A 98 -11.30 -6.48 -14.62
N SER A 99 -11.32 -7.62 -15.31
CA SER A 99 -11.53 -8.93 -14.70
C SER A 99 -10.41 -9.29 -13.72
N LEU A 100 -9.16 -8.99 -14.08
CA LEU A 100 -8.00 -9.21 -13.21
C LEU A 100 -8.03 -8.34 -11.95
N LEU A 101 -8.40 -7.05 -12.07
CA LEU A 101 -8.56 -6.18 -10.90
C LEU A 101 -9.67 -6.67 -9.98
N SER A 102 -10.79 -7.12 -10.54
CA SER A 102 -11.89 -7.71 -9.77
C SER A 102 -11.43 -8.95 -9.01
N ALA A 103 -10.70 -9.85 -9.67
CA ALA A 103 -10.14 -11.04 -9.03
C ALA A 103 -9.13 -10.72 -7.92
N LEU A 104 -8.25 -9.72 -8.13
CA LEU A 104 -7.31 -9.25 -7.11
C LEU A 104 -8.04 -8.68 -5.88
N SER A 105 -9.09 -7.88 -6.10
CA SER A 105 -9.92 -7.31 -5.04
C SER A 105 -10.64 -8.39 -4.23
N ALA A 106 -11.23 -9.39 -4.89
CA ALA A 106 -11.87 -10.52 -4.24
C ALA A 106 -10.88 -11.34 -3.42
N TYR A 107 -9.72 -11.67 -3.99
CA TYR A 107 -8.65 -12.37 -3.29
C TYR A 107 -8.18 -11.62 -2.04
N ALA A 108 -8.04 -10.30 -2.12
CA ALA A 108 -7.67 -9.51 -0.95
C ALA A 108 -8.71 -9.70 0.17
N ALA A 109 -9.99 -9.45 -0.10
CA ALA A 109 -11.05 -9.50 0.91
C ALA A 109 -11.03 -10.77 1.80
N ASP A 110 -10.73 -11.92 1.21
CA ASP A 110 -10.83 -13.23 1.89
C ASP A 110 -9.52 -13.72 2.53
N THR A 111 -8.38 -13.03 2.33
CA THR A 111 -7.05 -13.59 2.67
C THR A 111 -6.27 -12.82 3.73
N CYS A 112 -6.93 -12.02 4.57
CA CYS A 112 -6.22 -11.34 5.65
C CYS A 112 -5.65 -12.34 6.67
N ARG A 113 -4.32 -12.51 6.67
CA ARG A 113 -3.58 -13.38 7.62
C ARG A 113 -2.88 -12.61 8.73
N CYS A 114 -3.25 -11.35 8.97
CA CYS A 114 -2.63 -10.53 9.99
C CYS A 114 -2.93 -11.11 11.38
N ARG A 115 -1.89 -11.50 12.12
CA ARG A 115 -2.02 -12.00 13.51
C ARG A 115 -2.23 -10.87 14.53
N ARG A 116 -1.89 -9.64 14.17
CA ARG A 116 -2.10 -8.44 14.98
C ARG A 116 -3.21 -7.61 14.35
N GLY A 117 -4.04 -6.99 15.18
CA GLY A 117 -5.01 -5.99 14.74
C GLY A 117 -4.33 -4.86 13.99
N HIS A 118 -4.99 -4.34 12.98
CA HIS A 118 -4.54 -3.20 12.19
C HIS A 118 -5.64 -2.13 12.17
N PRO A 119 -5.29 -0.84 12.25
CA PRO A 119 -6.24 0.23 12.49
C PRO A 119 -7.15 0.44 11.28
N THR A 120 -8.41 0.03 11.38
CA THR A 120 -9.40 0.09 10.27
C THR A 120 -10.57 1.02 10.56
N THR A 121 -10.66 1.54 11.78
CA THR A 121 -11.60 2.60 12.17
C THR A 121 -10.89 3.94 12.31
N VAL A 122 -11.66 5.04 12.26
CA VAL A 122 -11.13 6.40 12.43
C VAL A 122 -10.42 6.57 13.77
N HIS A 123 -11.00 6.00 14.83
CA HIS A 123 -10.45 6.09 16.19
C HIS A 123 -9.11 5.33 16.30
N GLU A 124 -9.05 4.09 15.83
CA GLU A 124 -7.80 3.31 15.85
C GLU A 124 -6.69 3.97 15.03
N VAL A 125 -7.03 4.55 13.87
CA VAL A 125 -6.06 5.30 13.06
C VAL A 125 -5.54 6.52 13.82
N ALA A 126 -6.43 7.28 14.46
CA ALA A 126 -6.05 8.44 15.26
C ALA A 126 -5.11 8.05 16.41
N ASP A 127 -5.43 6.97 17.13
CA ASP A 127 -4.62 6.47 18.25
C ASP A 127 -3.23 6.06 17.80
N VAL A 128 -3.12 5.35 16.67
CA VAL A 128 -1.83 4.96 16.10
C VAL A 128 -1.01 6.18 15.67
N LEU A 129 -1.64 7.22 15.10
CA LEU A 129 -0.93 8.45 14.75
C LEU A 129 -0.44 9.23 15.97
N VAL A 130 -1.23 9.28 17.05
CA VAL A 130 -0.81 9.89 18.33
C VAL A 130 0.35 9.11 18.94
N ALA A 131 0.24 7.77 19.00
CA ALA A 131 1.28 6.90 19.52
C ALA A 131 2.58 7.00 18.70
N LEU A 132 2.47 7.07 17.37
CA LEU A 132 3.60 7.34 16.47
C LEU A 132 4.30 8.65 16.83
N GLN A 133 3.56 9.76 16.96
CA GLN A 133 4.16 11.05 17.26
C GLN A 133 4.81 11.09 18.64
N ARG A 134 4.28 10.33 19.61
CA ARG A 134 4.94 10.13 20.91
C ARG A 134 6.26 9.37 20.74
N ALA A 135 6.26 8.24 20.04
CA ALA A 135 7.48 7.47 19.77
C ALA A 135 8.56 8.27 19.03
N VAL A 136 8.17 9.14 18.09
CA VAL A 136 9.11 10.06 17.40
C VAL A 136 9.73 11.08 18.36
N ARG A 137 8.98 11.58 19.35
CA ARG A 137 9.52 12.51 20.37
C ARG A 137 10.45 11.80 21.35
N GLU A 138 10.16 10.55 21.66
CA GLU A 138 10.92 9.70 22.58
C GLU A 138 12.12 9.01 21.91
N ASP A 139 12.31 9.19 20.60
CA ASP A 139 13.35 8.53 19.80
C ASP A 139 13.26 6.99 19.83
N ASP A 140 12.07 6.45 20.08
CA ASP A 140 11.81 5.01 20.08
C ASP A 140 11.62 4.50 18.65
N HIS A 141 12.75 4.21 17.99
CA HIS A 141 12.76 3.70 16.61
C HIS A 141 11.95 2.41 16.43
N GLY A 142 11.94 1.52 17.43
CA GLY A 142 11.19 0.27 17.38
C GLY A 142 9.68 0.51 17.27
N GLN A 143 9.17 1.40 18.11
CA GLN A 143 7.76 1.80 18.10
C GLN A 143 7.40 2.62 16.86
N VAL A 144 8.29 3.50 16.37
CA VAL A 144 8.07 4.22 15.10
C VAL A 144 7.87 3.23 13.95
N VAL A 145 8.75 2.24 13.81
CA VAL A 145 8.65 1.21 12.77
C VAL A 145 7.36 0.41 12.92
N ALA A 146 7.00 0.02 14.14
CA ALA A 146 5.78 -0.73 14.41
C ALA A 146 4.51 0.04 14.00
N HIS A 147 4.41 1.32 14.35
CA HIS A 147 3.26 2.17 14.02
C HIS A 147 3.19 2.49 12.52
N VAL A 148 4.33 2.75 11.86
CA VAL A 148 4.37 2.93 10.40
C VAL A 148 3.91 1.65 9.69
N ARG A 149 4.39 0.47 10.12
CA ARG A 149 3.96 -0.83 9.57
C ARG A 149 2.48 -1.09 9.80
N ALA A 150 1.91 -0.70 10.93
CA ALA A 150 0.48 -0.87 11.20
C ALA A 150 -0.39 -0.11 10.17
N LEU A 151 0.05 1.07 9.73
CA LEU A 151 -0.70 1.89 8.78
C LEU A 151 -0.38 1.55 7.31
N THR A 152 0.88 1.29 6.99
CA THR A 152 1.39 1.15 5.61
C THR A 152 1.67 -0.29 5.19
N GLY A 153 1.58 -1.23 6.14
CA GLY A 153 1.89 -2.63 5.92
C GLY A 153 1.01 -3.23 4.82
N PRO A 154 1.58 -4.02 3.90
CA PRO A 154 0.81 -4.54 2.80
C PRO A 154 -0.14 -5.60 3.40
N CYS A 155 -1.44 -5.46 3.19
CA CYS A 155 -2.46 -6.29 3.85
C CYS A 155 -3.79 -6.08 3.12
N PRO A 156 -4.67 -7.08 3.00
CA PRO A 156 -5.98 -6.83 2.41
C PRO A 156 -6.82 -5.72 3.04
N ALA A 157 -6.65 -5.49 4.34
CA ALA A 157 -7.32 -4.39 5.03
C ALA A 157 -6.81 -2.99 4.61
N THR A 158 -5.82 -2.89 3.71
CA THR A 158 -5.26 -1.61 3.25
C THR A 158 -6.35 -0.65 2.75
N ALA A 159 -7.37 -1.15 2.04
CA ALA A 159 -8.51 -0.34 1.61
C ALA A 159 -9.32 0.23 2.79
N ALA A 160 -9.66 -0.61 3.77
CA ALA A 160 -10.39 -0.18 4.97
C ALA A 160 -9.58 0.84 5.80
N ARG A 161 -8.28 0.60 5.98
CA ARG A 161 -7.38 1.56 6.65
C ARG A 161 -7.34 2.90 5.92
N ALA A 162 -7.24 2.89 4.59
CA ALA A 162 -7.22 4.11 3.80
C ALA A 162 -8.54 4.89 3.89
N GLN A 163 -9.69 4.19 3.98
CA GLN A 163 -10.97 4.84 4.21
C GLN A 163 -11.01 5.53 5.57
N ALA A 164 -10.56 4.87 6.64
CA ALA A 164 -10.44 5.46 7.97
C ALA A 164 -9.51 6.68 7.99
N VAL A 165 -8.34 6.58 7.34
CA VAL A 165 -7.39 7.69 7.20
C VAL A 165 -8.02 8.88 6.47
N ARG A 166 -8.79 8.66 5.39
CA ARG A 166 -9.49 9.75 4.67
C ARG A 166 -10.57 10.39 5.55
N ALA A 167 -11.33 9.58 6.29
CA ALA A 167 -12.40 10.05 7.14
C ALA A 167 -11.88 10.92 8.30
N LEU A 168 -10.70 10.60 8.85
CA LEU A 168 -10.04 11.42 9.88
C LEU A 168 -9.80 12.89 9.44
N HIS A 169 -9.59 13.11 8.15
CA HIS A 169 -9.31 14.44 7.58
C HIS A 169 -10.52 15.11 6.94
N LYS A 170 -11.70 14.47 6.95
CA LYS A 170 -12.92 15.07 6.44
C LYS A 170 -13.53 15.94 7.56
N PRO A 171 -13.86 17.22 7.31
CA PRO A 171 -14.55 18.02 8.32
C PRO A 171 -15.90 17.37 8.66
N PRO A 172 -16.37 17.45 9.93
CA PRO A 172 -17.71 17.02 10.27
C PRO A 172 -18.72 17.79 9.41
N LYS A 173 -19.76 17.08 8.94
CA LYS A 173 -20.87 17.69 8.20
C LYS A 173 -21.72 18.56 9.10
#